data_AF-A0A743WR56-F1
#
_entry.id   AF-A0A743WR56-F1
#
_cell.length_a   1.000
_cell.length_b   1.000
_cell.length_c   1.000
_cell.angle_alpha   90.00
_cell.angle_beta   90.00
_cell.angle_gamma   90.00
#
_symmetry.space_group_name_H-M   'P 1'
#
loop_
_entity.id
_entity.type
_entity.pdbx_description
1 polymer ?
#
loop_
_entity_poly.entity_id
_entity_poly.type
_entity_poly.pdbx_seq_one_letter_code
_entity_poly.pdbx_strand_id
1 'polypeptide(L)'
;MIQDAFVRLRAKQLYWQGYPPAEIARLMGISQNTIYSWKKRDEWDETPPVARVTQSIDARLVQLTGKPDKTGGDFKEIDLLARQLKKLSDGQPTDVNGTKKPRKRKLKNHFTEEQIIALREKIMGSLAWHQRGWYEQRHHRNRMILKSRQIGATWYFAREALLDALRDDVKYPYQRNQIFLSASRRQAFQFKTAIQEVALEVDVELKGGDKIILSNGAQLHFLGTSAATAQSYTGNLKFDEFFWVSNFINLRKVAGAMATLKGLTRTYFSTPSGETHEAYPFWTGDRWNEKRQKSKRQEFDVSWKALNSGVLYPDKTWRQIVTLQDVIDHGWEYTDLEEIQDENSEDEFRNLYMCEFVRDGESAFSLNSLIGCGVDGYDDWPDWKPFAPRPVGNRPVWVGYDANGSTGNGDSGALCVVVPPAVPGGRFRTIETRQVRGLEFEEQARVIEDITLKYSVQHIGIDVTGGNGDAVYQIVKKFFPAAVPYNFTLASKRALVMKMLQVIRAGRWEYDCGDKALVTAFNAVRRIKTQAGFITYDTDRSRGVSHGDLAWANMLAIINEPLGDEDGAVKSLVMEF
;
A
#
# COMPACT_ATOMS: atom_id res chain seq x y z
N MET A 1 9.25 -51.43 -45.43
CA MET A 1 9.28 -51.38 -43.95
C MET A 1 8.11 -50.61 -43.32
N ILE A 2 7.66 -49.48 -43.86
CA ILE A 2 6.55 -48.68 -43.27
C ILE A 2 5.18 -49.38 -43.42
N GLN A 3 4.93 -50.05 -44.55
CA GLN A 3 3.66 -50.71 -44.84
C GLN A 3 3.36 -51.91 -43.92
N ASP A 4 4.39 -52.65 -43.50
CA ASP A 4 4.26 -53.85 -42.67
C ASP A 4 3.91 -53.52 -41.20
N ALA A 5 4.44 -52.40 -40.68
CA ALA A 5 4.11 -51.91 -39.34
C ALA A 5 2.64 -51.45 -39.22
N PHE A 6 2.12 -50.79 -40.27
CA PHE A 6 0.73 -50.33 -40.30
C PHE A 6 -0.26 -51.50 -40.37
N VAL A 7 0.06 -52.51 -41.19
CA VAL A 7 -0.74 -53.74 -41.32
C VAL A 7 -0.78 -54.50 -39.99
N ARG A 8 0.36 -54.64 -39.32
CA ARG A 8 0.44 -55.30 -38.00
C ARG A 8 -0.34 -54.55 -36.92
N LEU A 9 -0.27 -53.21 -36.90
CA LEU A 9 -1.02 -52.37 -35.97
C LEU A 9 -2.54 -52.49 -36.20
N ARG A 10 -2.98 -52.53 -37.46
CA ARG A 10 -4.40 -52.67 -37.81
C ARG A 10 -4.95 -54.03 -37.36
N ALA A 11 -4.19 -55.12 -37.52
CA ALA A 11 -4.55 -56.43 -37.02
C ALA A 11 -4.71 -56.46 -35.49
N LYS A 12 -3.79 -55.78 -34.78
CA LYS A 12 -3.84 -55.64 -33.31
C LYS A 12 -5.08 -54.89 -32.83
N GLN A 13 -5.50 -53.85 -33.54
CA GLN A 13 -6.72 -53.10 -33.22
C GLN A 13 -8.00 -53.91 -33.42
N LEU A 14 -8.12 -54.66 -34.54
CA LEU A 14 -9.27 -55.53 -34.78
C LEU A 14 -9.38 -56.61 -33.69
N TYR A 15 -8.25 -57.13 -33.21
CA TYR A 15 -8.24 -58.07 -32.09
C TYR A 15 -8.82 -57.45 -30.81
N TRP A 16 -8.45 -56.22 -30.46
CA TRP A 16 -9.01 -55.53 -29.29
C TRP A 16 -10.46 -55.07 -29.44
N GLN A 17 -10.99 -55.04 -30.66
CA GLN A 17 -12.42 -54.86 -30.91
C GLN A 17 -13.23 -56.15 -30.70
N GLY A 18 -12.57 -57.27 -30.39
CA GLY A 18 -13.21 -58.55 -30.08
C GLY A 18 -13.26 -59.55 -31.23
N TYR A 19 -12.65 -59.25 -32.39
CA TYR A 19 -12.60 -60.19 -33.52
C TYR A 19 -11.61 -61.34 -33.24
N PRO A 20 -12.00 -62.60 -33.46
CA PRO A 20 -11.08 -63.73 -33.30
C PRO A 20 -10.02 -63.74 -34.41
N PRO A 21 -8.80 -64.28 -34.18
CA PRO A 21 -7.72 -64.28 -35.17
C PRO A 21 -8.07 -64.87 -36.55
N ALA A 22 -8.99 -65.83 -36.61
CA ALA A 22 -9.51 -66.40 -37.85
C ALA A 22 -10.28 -65.39 -38.70
N GLU A 23 -11.07 -64.52 -38.06
CA GLU A 23 -11.86 -63.49 -38.72
C GLU A 23 -10.97 -62.35 -39.21
N ILE A 24 -9.98 -61.96 -38.40
CA ILE A 24 -8.99 -60.93 -38.75
C ILE A 24 -8.18 -61.36 -39.97
N ALA A 25 -7.75 -62.63 -40.01
CA ALA A 25 -7.05 -63.21 -41.15
C ALA A 25 -7.87 -63.08 -42.44
N ARG A 26 -9.18 -63.37 -42.38
CA ARG A 26 -10.11 -63.22 -43.52
C ARG A 26 -10.30 -61.77 -43.93
N LEU A 27 -10.51 -60.86 -42.98
CA LEU A 27 -10.75 -59.43 -43.22
C LEU A 27 -9.54 -58.71 -43.80
N MET A 28 -8.33 -59.15 -43.47
CA MET A 28 -7.08 -58.50 -43.88
C MET A 28 -6.34 -59.21 -45.02
N GLY A 29 -6.78 -60.41 -45.42
CA GLY A 29 -6.09 -61.22 -46.44
C GLY A 29 -4.73 -61.74 -45.99
N ILE A 30 -4.53 -61.97 -44.68
CA ILE A 30 -3.27 -62.39 -44.07
C ILE A 30 -3.42 -63.79 -43.49
N SER A 31 -2.39 -64.62 -43.56
CA SER A 31 -2.46 -65.99 -43.01
C SER A 31 -2.77 -65.98 -41.51
N GLN A 32 -3.64 -66.88 -41.06
CA GLN A 32 -4.03 -67.00 -39.65
C GLN A 32 -2.82 -67.30 -38.74
N ASN A 33 -1.83 -68.08 -39.24
CA ASN A 33 -0.58 -68.36 -38.53
C ASN A 33 0.24 -67.08 -38.29
N THR A 34 0.25 -66.15 -39.25
CA THR A 34 0.92 -64.86 -39.10
C THR A 34 0.25 -64.02 -38.01
N ILE A 35 -1.08 -63.98 -37.96
CA ILE A 35 -1.84 -63.25 -36.92
C ILE A 35 -1.57 -63.84 -35.53
N TYR A 36 -1.58 -65.18 -35.37
CA TYR A 36 -1.22 -65.82 -34.10
C TYR A 36 0.23 -65.55 -33.68
N SER A 37 1.16 -65.56 -34.64
CA SER A 37 2.56 -65.24 -34.39
C SER A 37 2.73 -63.81 -33.86
N TRP A 38 2.05 -62.83 -34.45
CA TRP A 38 2.08 -61.45 -33.98
C TRP A 38 1.40 -61.29 -32.62
N LYS A 39 0.24 -61.92 -32.43
CA LYS A 39 -0.50 -61.93 -31.16
C LYS A 39 0.37 -62.40 -30.00
N LYS A 40 1.11 -63.50 -30.22
CA LYS A 40 2.02 -64.08 -29.23
C LYS A 40 3.28 -63.22 -29.06
N ARG A 41 3.88 -62.75 -30.16
CA ARG A 41 5.15 -61.98 -30.12
C ARG A 41 5.01 -60.61 -29.46
N ASP A 42 3.90 -59.91 -29.67
CA ASP A 42 3.67 -58.57 -29.06
C ASP A 42 2.66 -58.61 -27.91
N GLU A 43 2.40 -59.81 -27.37
CA GLU A 43 1.64 -60.03 -26.14
C GLU A 43 0.30 -59.26 -26.13
N TRP A 44 -0.52 -59.46 -27.16
CA TRP A 44 -1.73 -58.65 -27.38
C TRP A 44 -2.75 -58.81 -26.24
N ASP A 45 -2.78 -59.99 -25.61
CA ASP A 45 -3.65 -60.31 -24.48
C ASP A 45 -3.23 -59.60 -23.20
N GLU A 46 -1.93 -59.40 -23.00
CA GLU A 46 -1.34 -58.82 -21.79
C GLU A 46 -1.27 -57.29 -21.85
N THR A 47 -1.58 -56.68 -23.00
CA THR A 47 -1.55 -55.22 -23.14
C THR A 47 -2.58 -54.59 -22.19
N PRO A 48 -2.23 -53.66 -21.28
CA PRO A 48 -3.18 -53.07 -20.34
C PRO A 48 -4.31 -52.29 -21.03
N PRO A 49 -5.56 -52.29 -20.50
CA PRO A 49 -6.69 -51.61 -21.13
C PRO A 49 -6.43 -50.13 -21.47
N VAL A 50 -5.74 -49.40 -20.58
CA VAL A 50 -5.36 -47.99 -20.82
C VAL A 50 -4.43 -47.86 -22.03
N ALA A 51 -3.45 -48.75 -22.18
CA ALA A 51 -2.54 -48.73 -23.32
C ALA A 51 -3.27 -49.07 -24.64
N ARG A 52 -4.27 -49.97 -24.61
CA ARG A 52 -5.13 -50.28 -25.77
C ARG A 52 -5.90 -49.05 -26.23
N VAL A 53 -6.54 -48.35 -25.28
CA VAL A 53 -7.34 -47.14 -25.54
C VAL A 53 -6.44 -46.00 -26.05
N THR A 54 -5.30 -45.76 -25.42
CA THR A 54 -4.31 -44.74 -25.85
C THR A 54 -3.86 -44.99 -27.29
N GLN A 55 -3.54 -46.24 -27.65
CA GLN A 55 -3.09 -46.58 -29.00
C GLN A 55 -4.20 -46.46 -30.05
N SER A 56 -5.46 -46.72 -29.68
CA SER A 56 -6.62 -46.48 -30.55
C SER A 56 -6.91 -44.99 -30.75
N ILE A 57 -6.78 -44.16 -29.69
CA ILE A 57 -6.90 -42.70 -29.77
C ILE A 57 -5.81 -42.12 -30.68
N ASP A 58 -4.56 -42.54 -30.50
CA ASP A 58 -3.43 -42.09 -31.31
C ASP A 58 -3.61 -42.43 -32.79
N ALA A 59 -3.98 -43.66 -33.11
CA ALA A 59 -4.25 -44.07 -34.50
C ALA A 59 -5.40 -43.26 -35.15
N ARG A 60 -6.44 -42.94 -34.37
CA ARG A 60 -7.56 -42.12 -34.86
C ARG A 60 -7.14 -40.66 -35.07
N LEU A 61 -6.32 -40.11 -34.18
CA LEU A 61 -5.74 -38.77 -34.34
C LEU A 61 -4.86 -38.67 -35.60
N VAL A 62 -4.02 -39.67 -35.86
CA VAL A 62 -3.19 -39.72 -37.08
C VAL A 62 -4.08 -39.75 -38.34
N GLN A 63 -5.15 -40.56 -38.32
CA GLN A 63 -6.11 -40.62 -39.43
C GLN A 63 -6.80 -39.28 -39.68
N LEU A 64 -7.31 -38.62 -38.62
CA LEU A 64 -8.01 -37.34 -38.74
C LEU A 64 -7.07 -36.21 -39.16
N THR A 65 -5.83 -36.23 -38.67
CA THR A 65 -4.81 -35.22 -39.01
C THR A 65 -4.38 -35.33 -40.47
N GLY A 66 -4.28 -36.56 -41.01
CA GLY A 66 -3.92 -36.84 -42.39
C GLY A 66 -5.03 -36.61 -43.42
N LYS A 67 -6.27 -36.30 -43.00
CA LYS A 67 -7.40 -36.04 -43.91
C LYS A 67 -7.18 -34.72 -44.68
N PRO A 68 -7.24 -34.70 -46.03
CA PRO A 68 -6.99 -33.49 -46.82
C PRO A 68 -8.08 -32.42 -46.62
N ASP A 69 -9.36 -32.81 -46.66
CA ASP A 69 -10.48 -31.89 -46.42
C ASP A 69 -11.09 -32.11 -45.03
N LYS A 70 -10.81 -31.20 -44.09
CA LYS A 70 -11.30 -31.26 -42.71
C LYS A 70 -12.57 -30.43 -42.54
N THR A 71 -13.58 -31.04 -41.92
CA THR A 71 -14.85 -30.41 -41.54
C THR A 71 -14.79 -29.88 -40.10
N GLY A 72 -15.74 -29.02 -39.71
CA GLY A 72 -15.87 -28.56 -38.32
C GLY A 72 -16.05 -29.71 -37.30
N GLY A 73 -16.65 -30.83 -37.72
CA GLY A 73 -16.76 -32.04 -36.91
C GLY A 73 -15.40 -32.70 -36.67
N ASP A 74 -14.54 -32.76 -37.69
CA ASP A 74 -13.20 -33.35 -37.60
C ASP A 74 -12.31 -32.55 -36.61
N PHE A 75 -12.37 -31.22 -36.63
CA PHE A 75 -11.63 -30.38 -35.67
C PHE A 75 -12.07 -30.61 -34.22
N LYS A 76 -13.38 -30.78 -34.00
CA LYS A 76 -13.93 -31.05 -32.67
C LYS A 76 -13.54 -32.44 -32.16
N GLU A 77 -13.52 -33.44 -33.04
CA GLU A 77 -13.07 -34.80 -32.71
C GLU A 77 -11.57 -34.80 -32.35
N ILE A 78 -10.73 -34.09 -33.11
CA ILE A 78 -9.29 -33.94 -32.81
C ILE A 78 -9.09 -33.30 -31.42
N ASP A 79 -9.79 -32.21 -31.12
CA ASP A 79 -9.68 -31.53 -29.82
C ASP A 79 -10.11 -32.44 -28.65
N LEU A 80 -11.22 -33.18 -28.79
CA LEU A 80 -11.70 -34.11 -27.77
C LEU A 80 -10.73 -35.27 -27.55
N LEU A 81 -10.22 -35.89 -28.62
CA LEU A 81 -9.27 -36.99 -28.56
C LEU A 81 -7.93 -36.54 -27.96
N ALA A 82 -7.44 -35.34 -28.30
CA ALA A 82 -6.22 -34.77 -27.72
C ALA A 82 -6.34 -34.50 -26.21
N ARG A 83 -7.50 -34.01 -25.75
CA ARG A 83 -7.77 -33.82 -24.32
C ARG A 83 -7.86 -35.14 -23.55
N GLN A 84 -8.47 -36.16 -24.14
CA GLN A 84 -8.55 -37.50 -23.55
C GLN A 84 -7.16 -38.14 -23.47
N LEU A 85 -6.34 -38.03 -24.53
CA LEU A 85 -4.97 -38.51 -24.53
C LEU A 85 -4.12 -37.85 -23.43
N LYS A 86 -4.28 -36.54 -23.23
CA LYS A 86 -3.61 -35.79 -22.16
C LYS A 86 -4.01 -36.30 -20.77
N LYS A 87 -5.31 -36.51 -20.53
CA LYS A 87 -5.80 -37.06 -19.25
C LYS A 87 -5.31 -38.48 -18.96
N LEU A 88 -5.20 -39.32 -19.99
CA LEU A 88 -4.68 -40.69 -19.86
C LEU A 88 -3.16 -40.69 -19.63
N SER A 89 -2.42 -39.75 -20.24
CA SER A 89 -0.99 -39.53 -20.02
C SER A 89 -0.67 -39.01 -18.61
N ASP A 90 -1.51 -38.11 -18.08
CA ASP A 90 -1.38 -37.59 -16.71
C ASP A 90 -1.71 -38.65 -15.63
N GLY A 91 -2.31 -39.79 -16.02
CA GLY A 91 -2.84 -40.83 -15.13
C GLY A 91 -2.09 -42.17 -15.08
N GLN A 92 -1.00 -42.38 -15.83
CA GLN A 92 -0.21 -43.63 -15.75
C GLN A 92 1.13 -43.46 -15.01
N PRO A 93 1.42 -44.26 -13.98
CA PRO A 93 2.72 -44.31 -13.33
C PRO A 93 3.71 -45.07 -14.22
N THR A 94 4.81 -44.43 -14.59
CA THR A 94 5.93 -45.09 -15.26
C THR A 94 6.92 -45.58 -14.22
N ASP A 95 6.88 -46.87 -13.90
CA ASP A 95 8.02 -47.66 -13.42
C ASP A 95 8.38 -48.60 -14.59
N VAL A 96 9.63 -48.73 -15.05
CA VAL A 96 10.77 -49.27 -14.30
C VAL A 96 12.10 -48.80 -14.90
N ASN A 97 13.10 -48.64 -14.03
CA ASN A 97 14.55 -48.56 -14.28
C ASN A 97 15.15 -47.23 -14.75
N GLY A 98 14.74 -46.15 -14.09
CA GLY A 98 15.58 -44.98 -13.90
C GLY A 98 15.06 -44.20 -12.71
N THR A 99 15.80 -44.21 -11.61
CA THR A 99 15.57 -43.47 -10.35
C THR A 99 15.01 -42.06 -10.54
N LYS A 100 13.70 -41.93 -10.73
CA LYS A 100 13.03 -40.62 -10.76
C LYS A 100 12.71 -40.23 -9.33
N LYS A 101 13.61 -39.42 -8.77
CA LYS A 101 13.39 -38.64 -7.54
C LYS A 101 11.96 -38.06 -7.55
N PRO A 102 11.22 -38.12 -6.44
CA PRO A 102 9.89 -37.54 -6.36
C PRO A 102 9.99 -36.08 -6.80
N ARG A 103 9.11 -35.63 -7.72
CA ARG A 103 9.02 -34.21 -8.10
C ARG A 103 8.70 -33.43 -6.82
N LYS A 104 9.72 -32.88 -6.17
CA LYS A 104 9.60 -32.04 -4.97
C LYS A 104 8.60 -30.95 -5.33
N ARG A 105 7.44 -30.97 -4.66
CA ARG A 105 6.47 -29.88 -4.71
C ARG A 105 7.23 -28.61 -4.34
N LYS A 106 7.33 -27.64 -5.27
CA LYS A 106 8.04 -26.38 -5.01
C LYS A 106 7.43 -25.77 -3.74
N LEU A 107 8.25 -25.62 -2.70
CA LEU A 107 7.83 -24.99 -1.45
C LEU A 107 7.42 -23.55 -1.77
N LYS A 108 6.23 -23.15 -1.35
CA LYS A 108 5.74 -21.78 -1.54
C LYS A 108 6.57 -20.84 -0.66
N ASN A 109 6.92 -19.65 -1.20
CA ASN A 109 7.67 -18.62 -0.48
C ASN A 109 8.96 -19.19 0.15
N HIS A 110 9.73 -19.92 -0.66
CA HIS A 110 10.92 -20.63 -0.22
C HIS A 110 12.18 -19.97 -0.77
N PHE A 111 13.18 -19.84 0.11
CA PHE A 111 14.53 -19.43 -0.22
C PHE A 111 15.44 -20.63 0.02
N THR A 112 16.33 -20.93 -0.93
CA THR A 112 17.46 -21.84 -0.69
C THR A 112 18.57 -21.12 0.06
N GLU A 113 19.52 -21.87 0.62
CA GLU A 113 20.65 -21.29 1.35
C GLU A 113 21.47 -20.35 0.46
N GLU A 114 21.70 -20.74 -0.80
CA GLU A 114 22.41 -19.93 -1.79
C GLU A 114 21.67 -18.62 -2.08
N GLN A 115 20.34 -18.66 -2.15
CA GLN A 115 19.52 -17.47 -2.32
C GLN A 115 19.57 -16.57 -1.07
N ILE A 116 19.61 -17.12 0.14
CA ILE A 116 19.73 -16.34 1.38
C ILE A 116 21.09 -15.64 1.45
N ILE A 117 22.17 -16.32 1.08
CA ILE A 117 23.52 -15.75 1.03
C ILE A 117 23.57 -14.62 -0.01
N ALA A 118 23.14 -14.89 -1.26
CA ALA A 118 23.11 -13.90 -2.32
C ALA A 118 22.24 -12.68 -1.96
N LEU A 119 21.09 -12.92 -1.33
CA LEU A 119 20.20 -11.86 -0.84
C LEU A 119 20.90 -10.99 0.21
N ARG A 120 21.60 -11.61 1.16
CA ARG A 120 22.36 -10.89 2.19
C ARG A 120 23.46 -10.04 1.57
N GLU A 121 24.24 -10.59 0.65
CA GLU A 121 25.31 -9.85 -0.05
C GLU A 121 24.77 -8.65 -0.82
N LYS A 122 23.69 -8.84 -1.59
CA LYS A 122 23.02 -7.75 -2.32
C LYS A 122 22.52 -6.65 -1.38
N ILE A 123 21.79 -7.03 -0.33
CA ILE A 123 21.27 -6.06 0.64
C ILE A 123 22.43 -5.28 1.27
N MET A 124 23.44 -5.97 1.81
CA MET A 124 24.57 -5.30 2.47
C MET A 124 25.36 -4.38 1.51
N GLY A 125 25.59 -4.81 0.27
CA GLY A 125 26.29 -4.01 -0.73
C GLY A 125 25.54 -2.76 -1.18
N SER A 126 24.20 -2.77 -1.08
CA SER A 126 23.33 -1.66 -1.51
C SER A 126 23.07 -0.61 -0.42
N LEU A 127 23.46 -0.84 0.83
CA LEU A 127 23.10 0.06 1.93
C LEU A 127 23.88 1.38 1.89
N ALA A 128 23.18 2.50 2.07
CA ALA A 128 23.79 3.79 2.36
C ALA A 128 24.35 3.86 3.78
N TRP A 129 25.13 4.90 4.10
CA TRP A 129 25.82 5.06 5.40
C TRP A 129 24.89 4.87 6.61
N HIS A 130 23.79 5.62 6.67
CA HIS A 130 22.83 5.57 7.79
C HIS A 130 22.16 4.20 7.92
N GLN A 131 21.87 3.56 6.79
CA GLN A 131 21.26 2.23 6.73
C GLN A 131 22.21 1.14 7.25
N ARG A 132 23.52 1.24 6.96
CA ARG A 132 24.54 0.37 7.56
C ARG A 132 24.62 0.59 9.08
N GLY A 133 24.62 1.85 9.52
CA GLY A 133 24.57 2.20 10.94
C GLY A 133 23.36 1.60 11.65
N TRP A 134 22.17 1.67 11.04
CA TRP A 134 20.97 1.01 11.57
C TRP A 134 21.14 -0.51 11.68
N TYR A 135 21.82 -1.14 10.72
CA TYR A 135 22.01 -2.59 10.67
C TYR A 135 22.94 -3.09 11.78
N GLU A 136 23.99 -2.34 12.08
CA GLU A 136 24.91 -2.62 13.18
C GLU A 136 24.18 -2.57 14.53
N GLN A 137 23.23 -1.63 14.67
CA GLN A 137 22.46 -1.41 15.89
C GLN A 137 21.22 -2.32 16.01
N ARG A 138 20.97 -3.23 15.06
CA ARG A 138 19.74 -4.05 15.02
C ARG A 138 19.50 -4.95 16.23
N HIS A 139 20.56 -5.25 16.98
CA HIS A 139 20.55 -6.11 18.15
C HIS A 139 19.85 -5.47 19.38
N HIS A 140 19.65 -4.15 19.39
CA HIS A 140 18.97 -3.47 20.50
C HIS A 140 17.51 -3.92 20.64
N ARG A 141 17.09 -4.14 21.90
CA ARG A 141 15.70 -4.52 22.21
C ARG A 141 14.71 -3.45 21.76
N ASN A 142 15.02 -2.18 22.03
CA ASN A 142 14.22 -1.05 21.58
C ASN A 142 15.13 -0.07 20.83
N ARG A 143 14.70 0.33 19.63
CA ARG A 143 15.29 1.41 18.84
C ARG A 143 14.23 2.45 18.51
N MET A 144 14.58 3.72 18.56
CA MET A 144 13.77 4.82 18.03
C MET A 144 14.61 5.67 17.11
N ILE A 145 14.09 5.97 15.92
CA ILE A 145 14.84 6.74 14.92
C ILE A 145 13.93 7.85 14.42
N LEU A 146 14.36 9.11 14.62
CA LEU A 146 13.83 10.20 13.83
C LEU A 146 14.63 10.27 12.53
N LYS A 147 13.90 10.37 11.43
CA LYS A 147 14.49 10.35 10.09
C LYS A 147 13.89 11.43 9.20
N SER A 148 14.72 11.94 8.31
CA SER A 148 14.32 12.77 7.18
C SER A 148 13.38 12.02 6.23
N ARG A 149 12.54 12.76 5.49
CA ARG A 149 11.79 12.19 4.37
C ARG A 149 12.72 11.68 3.27
N GLN A 150 12.26 10.66 2.56
CA GLN A 150 12.91 10.12 1.36
C GLN A 150 14.35 9.58 1.49
N ILE A 151 14.84 9.28 2.71
CA ILE A 151 16.15 8.61 2.90
C ILE A 151 16.10 7.06 2.90
N GLY A 152 15.03 6.47 2.36
CA GLY A 152 14.92 5.01 2.19
C GLY A 152 14.66 4.19 3.48
N ALA A 153 14.05 4.77 4.52
CA ALA A 153 13.82 4.05 5.79
C ALA A 153 12.92 2.80 5.64
N THR A 154 11.75 2.93 5.00
CA THR A 154 10.82 1.81 4.72
C THR A 154 11.50 0.72 3.87
N TRP A 155 12.20 1.14 2.83
CA TRP A 155 12.98 0.28 1.94
C TRP A 155 14.02 -0.55 2.71
N TYR A 156 14.71 0.09 3.66
CA TYR A 156 15.73 -0.55 4.50
C TYR A 156 15.11 -1.50 5.54
N PHE A 157 14.13 -1.04 6.34
CA PHE A 157 13.55 -1.86 7.40
C PHE A 157 12.77 -3.07 6.87
N ALA A 158 12.22 -2.98 5.65
CA ALA A 158 11.68 -4.11 4.91
C ALA A 158 12.75 -5.20 4.68
N ARG A 159 13.95 -4.80 4.24
CA ARG A 159 15.09 -5.69 3.95
C ARG A 159 15.70 -6.27 5.23
N GLU A 160 15.90 -5.45 6.26
CA GLU A 160 16.34 -5.89 7.58
C GLU A 160 15.40 -6.98 8.13
N ALA A 161 14.09 -6.74 8.06
CA ALA A 161 13.08 -7.68 8.54
C ALA A 161 13.02 -8.98 7.72
N LEU A 162 13.22 -8.94 6.39
CA LEU A 162 13.30 -10.15 5.58
C LEU A 162 14.52 -11.00 5.96
N LEU A 163 15.69 -10.37 6.16
CA LEU A 163 16.88 -11.07 6.64
C LEU A 163 16.64 -11.69 8.02
N ASP A 164 16.02 -10.95 8.95
CA ASP A 164 15.67 -11.45 10.28
C ASP A 164 14.68 -12.64 10.24
N ALA A 165 13.77 -12.66 9.26
CA ALA A 165 12.80 -13.73 9.05
C ALA A 165 13.42 -15.00 8.42
N LEU A 166 14.54 -14.85 7.70
CA LEU A 166 15.26 -15.95 7.06
C LEU A 166 16.34 -16.58 7.93
N ARG A 167 16.65 -15.98 9.09
CA ARG A 167 17.63 -16.51 10.05
C ARG A 167 17.38 -17.95 10.46
N ASP A 168 18.42 -18.75 10.46
CA ASP A 168 18.46 -20.11 10.98
C ASP A 168 18.81 -20.13 12.49
N ASP A 169 19.61 -19.17 12.95
CA ASP A 169 20.16 -19.01 14.31
C ASP A 169 19.17 -18.58 15.42
N VAL A 170 17.89 -18.92 15.28
CA VAL A 170 16.88 -18.61 16.31
C VAL A 170 16.63 -19.78 17.26
N LYS A 171 16.45 -19.47 18.54
CA LYS A 171 16.10 -20.47 19.55
C LYS A 171 14.64 -20.94 19.42
N TYR A 172 13.74 -20.04 19.03
CA TYR A 172 12.32 -20.32 18.89
C TYR A 172 11.78 -19.78 17.55
N PRO A 173 10.90 -20.52 16.84
CA PRO A 173 10.39 -20.11 15.53
C PRO A 173 9.74 -18.73 15.50
N TYR A 174 9.05 -18.33 16.57
CA TYR A 174 8.39 -17.02 16.66
C TYR A 174 9.36 -15.83 16.54
N GLN A 175 10.67 -16.04 16.77
CA GLN A 175 11.68 -14.99 16.67
C GLN A 175 11.98 -14.56 15.22
N ARG A 176 11.48 -15.32 14.23
CA ARG A 176 11.53 -14.96 12.80
C ARG A 176 10.36 -14.09 12.37
N ASN A 177 9.27 -14.09 13.13
CA ASN A 177 8.08 -13.34 12.74
C ASN A 177 8.35 -11.84 12.74
N GLN A 178 7.77 -11.13 11.79
CA GLN A 178 7.89 -9.68 11.62
C GLN A 178 6.50 -9.06 11.61
N ILE A 179 6.36 -7.94 12.30
CA ILE A 179 5.10 -7.20 12.43
C ILE A 179 5.39 -5.76 12.02
N PHE A 180 4.79 -5.34 10.91
CA PHE A 180 4.84 -3.98 10.41
C PHE A 180 3.56 -3.28 10.82
N LEU A 181 3.69 -2.23 11.62
CA LEU A 181 2.62 -1.34 12.02
C LEU A 181 2.95 0.05 11.49
N SER A 182 2.04 0.64 10.72
CA SER A 182 2.19 2.00 10.17
C SER A 182 0.92 2.80 10.41
N ALA A 183 0.89 4.08 10.00
CA ALA A 183 -0.27 4.93 10.26
C ALA A 183 -1.53 4.44 9.52
N SER A 184 -1.37 3.79 8.36
CA SER A 184 -2.43 3.07 7.66
C SER A 184 -1.96 1.70 7.17
N ARG A 185 -2.90 0.80 6.90
CA ARG A 185 -2.65 -0.47 6.21
C ARG A 185 -2.04 -0.28 4.82
N ARG A 186 -2.47 0.76 4.11
CA ARG A 186 -1.90 1.15 2.81
C ARG A 186 -0.40 1.46 2.92
N GLN A 187 0.02 2.20 3.94
CA GLN A 187 1.44 2.43 4.21
C GLN A 187 2.15 1.16 4.64
N ALA A 188 1.54 0.32 5.48
CA ALA A 188 2.13 -0.97 5.87
C ALA A 188 2.41 -1.89 4.66
N PHE A 189 1.59 -1.83 3.60
CA PHE A 189 1.85 -2.57 2.36
C PHE A 189 3.05 -2.08 1.55
N GLN A 190 3.60 -0.89 1.82
CA GLN A 190 4.86 -0.48 1.20
C GLN A 190 6.02 -1.40 1.65
N PHE A 191 6.02 -1.86 2.92
CA PHE A 191 6.98 -2.88 3.37
C PHE A 191 6.81 -4.18 2.59
N LYS A 192 5.57 -4.59 2.33
CA LYS A 192 5.27 -5.80 1.56
C LYS A 192 5.84 -5.70 0.15
N THR A 193 5.59 -4.59 -0.54
CA THR A 193 6.13 -4.34 -1.89
C THR A 193 7.66 -4.40 -1.89
N ALA A 194 8.31 -3.67 -0.98
CA ALA A 194 9.77 -3.67 -0.87
C ALA A 194 10.37 -5.07 -0.58
N ILE A 195 9.69 -5.88 0.24
CA ILE A 195 10.07 -7.28 0.53
C ILE A 195 9.92 -8.16 -0.71
N GLN A 196 8.84 -7.99 -1.48
CA GLN A 196 8.61 -8.75 -2.71
C GLN A 196 9.65 -8.38 -3.78
N GLU A 197 9.96 -7.09 -3.95
CA GLU A 197 10.97 -6.60 -4.89
C GLU A 197 12.35 -7.20 -4.60
N VAL A 198 12.83 -7.10 -3.35
CA VAL A 198 14.17 -7.63 -3.01
C VAL A 198 14.23 -9.15 -3.08
N ALA A 199 13.12 -9.85 -2.82
CA ALA A 199 13.05 -11.30 -2.98
C ALA A 199 13.12 -11.72 -4.46
N LEU A 200 12.53 -10.94 -5.37
CA LEU A 200 12.61 -11.17 -6.81
C LEU A 200 14.05 -11.02 -7.33
N GLU A 201 14.89 -10.19 -6.70
CA GLU A 201 16.31 -10.07 -7.07
C GLU A 201 17.10 -11.38 -6.91
N VAL A 202 16.59 -12.36 -6.16
CA VAL A 202 17.16 -13.72 -6.01
C VAL A 202 16.22 -14.80 -6.55
N ASP A 203 15.34 -14.45 -7.49
CA ASP A 203 14.39 -15.33 -8.16
C ASP A 203 13.35 -15.98 -7.23
N VAL A 204 12.96 -15.30 -6.14
CA VAL A 204 11.91 -15.75 -5.22
C VAL A 204 10.65 -14.90 -5.33
N GLU A 205 9.61 -15.46 -5.93
CA GLU A 205 8.28 -14.83 -5.98
C GLU A 205 7.52 -15.08 -4.65
N LEU A 206 7.38 -14.03 -3.83
CA LEU A 206 6.63 -14.09 -2.58
C LEU A 206 5.13 -13.81 -2.80
N LYS A 207 4.28 -14.72 -2.32
CA LYS A 207 2.81 -14.64 -2.39
C LYS A 207 2.18 -14.55 -1.01
N GLY A 208 1.23 -13.65 -0.85
CA GLY A 208 0.45 -13.45 0.37
C GLY A 208 -0.58 -12.33 0.19
N GLY A 209 -1.74 -12.44 0.84
CA GLY A 209 -2.76 -11.40 0.84
C GLY A 209 -2.45 -10.35 1.91
N ASP A 210 -3.07 -10.51 3.07
CA ASP A 210 -2.88 -9.74 4.30
C ASP A 210 -1.56 -10.02 5.03
N LYS A 211 -1.01 -11.22 4.87
CA LYS A 211 0.30 -11.62 5.41
C LYS A 211 1.09 -12.49 4.43
N ILE A 212 2.40 -12.54 4.61
CA ILE A 212 3.29 -13.48 3.91
C ILE A 212 3.77 -14.54 4.91
N ILE A 213 3.66 -15.82 4.53
CA ILE A 213 4.20 -16.93 5.31
C ILE A 213 5.34 -17.54 4.51
N LEU A 214 6.55 -17.53 5.06
CA LEU A 214 7.72 -18.15 4.46
C LEU A 214 7.72 -19.66 4.70
N SER A 215 8.37 -20.42 3.83
CA SER A 215 8.49 -21.88 3.95
C SER A 215 9.15 -22.37 5.24
N ASN A 216 9.96 -21.53 5.90
CA ASN A 216 10.58 -21.81 7.20
C ASN A 216 9.65 -21.53 8.41
N GLY A 217 8.39 -21.16 8.15
CA GLY A 217 7.36 -20.88 9.14
C GLY A 217 7.29 -19.43 9.61
N ALA A 218 8.20 -18.55 9.19
CA ALA A 218 8.16 -17.13 9.55
C ALA A 218 6.92 -16.43 8.96
N GLN A 219 6.27 -15.60 9.77
CA GLN A 219 5.11 -14.81 9.36
C GLN A 219 5.44 -13.32 9.31
N LEU A 220 5.08 -12.67 8.21
CA LEU A 220 5.21 -11.22 7.99
C LEU A 220 3.80 -10.60 7.98
N HIS A 221 3.49 -9.81 9.00
CA HIS A 221 2.18 -9.19 9.20
C HIS A 221 2.22 -7.70 8.87
N PHE A 222 1.24 -7.19 8.11
CA PHE A 222 1.14 -5.78 7.70
C PHE A 222 -0.15 -5.17 8.26
N LEU A 223 -0.02 -4.29 9.24
CA LEU A 223 -1.11 -3.80 10.08
C LEU A 223 -1.24 -2.27 10.02
N GLY A 224 -2.47 -1.78 10.02
CA GLY A 224 -2.81 -0.37 10.22
C GLY A 224 -3.10 -0.04 11.70
N THR A 225 -3.68 1.12 11.95
CA THR A 225 -3.90 1.67 13.32
C THR A 225 -5.11 1.09 14.04
N SER A 226 -5.90 0.22 13.41
CA SER A 226 -7.05 -0.43 14.05
C SER A 226 -6.60 -1.29 15.24
N ALA A 227 -6.94 -0.86 16.45
CA ALA A 227 -6.61 -1.57 17.69
C ALA A 227 -7.18 -3.00 17.75
N ALA A 228 -8.24 -3.30 16.99
CA ALA A 228 -8.84 -4.63 16.89
C ALA A 228 -7.98 -5.61 16.08
N THR A 229 -7.24 -5.13 15.09
CA THR A 229 -6.36 -5.97 14.26
C THR A 229 -4.96 -6.13 14.86
N ALA A 230 -4.56 -5.28 15.80
CA ALA A 230 -3.23 -5.30 16.43
C ALA A 230 -3.10 -6.25 17.65
N GLN A 231 -4.14 -7.00 18.02
CA GLN A 231 -4.09 -7.93 19.15
C GLN A 231 -3.79 -9.35 18.65
N SER A 232 -2.92 -10.07 19.38
CA SER A 232 -2.60 -11.53 19.24
C SER A 232 -1.38 -11.96 18.43
N TYR A 233 -0.68 -11.09 17.71
CA TYR A 233 0.55 -11.51 17.00
C TYR A 233 1.77 -11.55 17.90
N THR A 234 2.73 -12.42 17.57
CA THR A 234 4.04 -12.52 18.23
C THR A 234 5.14 -12.39 17.19
N GLY A 235 6.02 -11.40 17.34
CA GLY A 235 7.13 -11.16 16.40
C GLY A 235 7.92 -9.88 16.70
N ASN A 236 8.94 -9.61 15.89
CA ASN A 236 9.68 -8.36 15.93
C ASN A 236 8.81 -7.23 15.39
N LEU A 237 8.73 -6.12 16.14
CA LEU A 237 7.87 -4.99 15.79
C LEU A 237 8.66 -3.92 15.05
N LYS A 238 8.17 -3.52 13.87
CA LYS A 238 8.55 -2.31 13.14
C LYS A 238 7.35 -1.36 13.18
N PHE A 239 7.48 -0.27 13.92
CA PHE A 239 6.44 0.75 14.05
C PHE A 239 6.88 2.00 13.30
N ASP A 240 6.38 2.11 12.08
CA ASP A 240 6.59 3.19 11.14
C ASP A 240 5.66 4.38 11.43
N GLU A 241 6.16 5.58 11.12
CA GLU A 241 5.46 6.85 11.22
C GLU A 241 4.76 7.09 12.57
N PHE A 242 5.36 6.62 13.68
CA PHE A 242 4.73 6.64 15.00
C PHE A 242 4.45 8.04 15.59
N PHE A 243 4.99 9.12 15.00
CA PHE A 243 4.63 10.50 15.32
C PHE A 243 3.41 11.02 14.54
N TRP A 244 2.89 10.23 13.61
CA TRP A 244 1.74 10.57 12.76
C TRP A 244 0.54 9.65 12.99
N VAL A 245 0.51 8.94 14.12
CA VAL A 245 -0.58 8.03 14.47
C VAL A 245 -1.45 8.64 15.57
N SER A 246 -2.77 8.59 15.36
CA SER A 246 -3.74 8.91 16.40
C SER A 246 -3.69 7.87 17.53
N ASN A 247 -4.07 8.28 18.74
CA ASN A 247 -4.18 7.40 19.92
C ASN A 247 -2.90 6.55 20.16
N PHE A 248 -1.74 7.17 19.98
CA PHE A 248 -0.43 6.52 20.05
C PHE A 248 -0.25 5.74 21.36
N ILE A 249 -0.71 6.29 22.50
CA ILE A 249 -0.52 5.64 23.80
C ILE A 249 -1.15 4.25 23.84
N ASN A 250 -2.39 4.13 23.36
CA ASN A 250 -3.10 2.87 23.35
C ASN A 250 -2.50 1.93 22.29
N LEU A 251 -2.26 2.43 21.08
CA LEU A 251 -1.71 1.63 19.99
C LEU A 251 -0.33 1.07 20.34
N ARG A 252 0.55 1.87 20.92
CA ARG A 252 1.87 1.45 21.39
C ARG A 252 1.79 0.47 22.57
N LYS A 253 0.79 0.56 23.44
CA LYS A 253 0.56 -0.44 24.51
C LYS A 253 0.24 -1.80 23.90
N VAL A 254 -0.68 -1.85 22.93
CA VAL A 254 -1.07 -3.07 22.22
C VAL A 254 0.09 -3.61 21.36
N ALA A 255 0.72 -2.74 20.56
CA ALA A 255 1.82 -3.12 19.68
C ALA A 255 3.06 -3.60 20.44
N GLY A 256 3.40 -2.90 21.53
CA GLY A 256 4.46 -3.32 22.42
C GLY A 256 4.23 -4.72 23.00
N ALA A 257 2.97 -5.10 23.27
CA ALA A 257 2.64 -6.42 23.80
C ALA A 257 2.98 -7.55 22.81
N MET A 258 2.87 -7.32 21.49
CA MET A 258 3.20 -8.29 20.45
C MET A 258 4.69 -8.71 20.46
N ALA A 259 5.57 -7.81 20.89
CA ALA A 259 7.00 -8.04 21.00
C ALA A 259 7.46 -8.17 22.47
N THR A 260 6.71 -8.90 23.30
CA THR A 260 7.01 -9.07 24.74
C THR A 260 8.03 -10.18 25.01
N LEU A 261 8.00 -11.27 24.25
CA LEU A 261 8.88 -12.43 24.48
C LEU A 261 10.36 -12.10 24.33
N LYS A 262 11.23 -12.83 25.04
CA LYS A 262 12.68 -12.65 24.99
C LYS A 262 13.19 -12.86 23.55
N GLY A 263 14.14 -12.01 23.14
CA GLY A 263 14.79 -12.08 21.82
C GLY A 263 14.03 -11.42 20.67
N LEU A 264 12.83 -10.89 20.91
CA LEU A 264 12.13 -10.01 19.96
C LEU A 264 12.64 -8.57 20.07
N THR A 265 12.58 -7.79 18.99
CA THR A 265 12.96 -6.36 18.97
C THR A 265 11.77 -5.46 18.69
N ARG A 266 11.90 -4.17 19.02
CA ARG A 266 10.94 -3.12 18.72
C ARG A 266 11.69 -1.94 18.11
N THR A 267 11.42 -1.63 16.85
CA THR A 267 12.00 -0.47 16.16
C THR A 267 10.89 0.51 15.84
N TYR A 268 10.98 1.72 16.38
CA TYR A 268 10.11 2.84 16.08
C TYR A 268 10.85 3.79 15.15
N PHE A 269 10.25 4.26 14.08
CA PHE A 269 10.87 5.25 13.19
C PHE A 269 9.84 6.16 12.56
N SER A 270 10.15 7.44 12.39
CA SER A 270 9.19 8.44 11.92
C SER A 270 9.91 9.72 11.51
N THR A 271 9.28 10.52 10.64
CA THR A 271 9.56 11.98 10.69
C THR A 271 8.86 12.55 11.93
N PRO A 272 9.39 13.60 12.57
CA PRO A 272 8.73 14.22 13.71
C PRO A 272 7.44 14.93 13.29
N SER A 273 6.48 15.02 14.20
CA SER A 273 5.29 15.84 14.07
C SER A 273 5.45 17.09 14.95
N GLY A 274 4.70 17.18 16.05
CA GLY A 274 4.75 18.32 16.99
C GLY A 274 5.03 17.89 18.43
N GLU A 275 5.49 18.84 19.24
CA GLU A 275 5.81 18.61 20.66
C GLU A 275 4.58 18.23 21.51
N THR A 276 3.38 18.59 21.02
CA THR A 276 2.10 18.25 21.66
C THR A 276 1.59 16.84 21.35
N HIS A 277 2.26 16.12 20.44
CA HIS A 277 1.88 14.75 20.08
C HIS A 277 2.14 13.78 21.24
N GLU A 278 1.25 12.81 21.46
CA GLU A 278 1.34 11.86 22.58
C GLU A 278 2.63 11.01 22.61
N ALA A 279 3.29 10.86 21.46
CA ALA A 279 4.56 10.16 21.34
C ALA A 279 5.76 11.00 21.82
N TYR A 280 5.63 12.33 21.92
CA TYR A 280 6.73 13.22 22.28
C TYR A 280 7.30 12.92 23.68
N PRO A 281 6.48 12.79 24.75
CA PRO A 281 6.97 12.37 26.07
C PRO A 281 7.63 10.97 26.09
N PHE A 282 7.34 10.12 25.10
CA PHE A 282 8.00 8.83 24.98
C PHE A 282 9.40 8.96 24.35
N TRP A 283 9.53 9.83 23.36
CA TRP A 283 10.82 10.15 22.73
C TRP A 283 11.76 10.84 23.71
N THR A 284 11.30 11.89 24.41
CA THR A 284 12.09 12.68 25.38
C THR A 284 12.42 11.92 26.67
N GLY A 285 11.80 10.77 26.91
CA GLY A 285 11.97 10.03 28.16
C GLY A 285 11.14 10.58 29.33
N ASP A 286 10.35 11.63 29.14
CA ASP A 286 9.46 12.19 30.18
C ASP A 286 8.48 11.14 30.70
N ARG A 287 7.90 10.35 29.81
CA ARG A 287 7.03 9.22 30.16
C ARG A 287 7.74 8.18 31.03
N TRP A 288 9.04 7.97 30.82
CA TRP A 288 9.85 7.11 31.69
C TRP A 288 10.07 7.78 33.04
N ASN A 289 10.33 9.09 33.09
CA ASN A 289 10.50 9.86 34.31
C ASN A 289 9.22 10.05 35.15
N GLU A 290 8.03 10.05 34.54
CA GLU A 290 6.74 10.25 35.21
C GLU A 290 6.54 9.34 36.43
N LYS A 291 6.90 8.06 36.29
CA LYS A 291 6.72 7.05 37.34
C LYS A 291 7.85 7.02 38.38
N ARG A 292 8.84 7.92 38.26
CA ARG A 292 10.03 7.97 39.11
C ARG A 292 9.95 9.13 40.08
N GLN A 293 10.51 8.92 41.27
CA GLN A 293 10.77 9.98 42.24
C GLN A 293 11.60 11.09 41.59
N LYS A 294 11.33 12.36 41.92
CA LYS A 294 12.02 13.51 41.30
C LYS A 294 13.54 13.39 41.32
N SER A 295 14.12 12.89 42.42
CA SER A 295 15.57 12.67 42.58
C SER A 295 16.16 11.56 41.71
N LYS A 296 15.33 10.68 41.14
CA LYS A 296 15.73 9.57 40.26
C LYS A 296 15.37 9.81 38.79
N ARG A 297 14.79 10.97 38.47
CA ARG A 297 14.53 11.37 37.09
C ARG A 297 15.86 11.69 36.41
N GLN A 298 15.97 11.34 35.14
CA GLN A 298 17.15 11.62 34.33
C GLN A 298 16.72 12.36 33.08
N GLU A 299 17.35 13.48 32.81
CA GLU A 299 17.13 14.25 31.58
C GLU A 299 17.78 13.53 30.40
N PHE A 300 17.05 13.42 29.29
CA PHE A 300 17.59 12.86 28.06
C PHE A 300 17.83 14.01 27.10
N ASP A 301 19.09 14.29 26.79
CA ASP A 301 19.42 15.24 25.72
C ASP A 301 19.01 14.63 24.37
N VAL A 302 17.85 15.04 23.85
CA VAL A 302 17.33 14.54 22.57
C VAL A 302 17.62 15.48 21.39
N SER A 303 18.61 16.37 21.54
CA SER A 303 19.07 17.21 20.44
C SER A 303 19.74 16.40 19.33
N TRP A 304 19.70 16.91 18.09
CA TRP A 304 20.43 16.30 16.97
C TRP A 304 21.92 16.12 17.28
N LYS A 305 22.55 17.10 17.94
CA LYS A 305 23.98 17.03 18.30
C LYS A 305 24.31 15.83 19.19
N ALA A 306 23.42 15.47 20.11
CA ALA A 306 23.59 14.28 20.95
C ALA A 306 23.26 12.99 20.20
N LEU A 307 22.27 13.03 19.29
CA LEU A 307 21.65 11.83 18.71
C LEU A 307 22.09 11.47 17.29
N ASN A 308 22.84 12.30 16.57
CA ASN A 308 23.21 12.04 15.15
C ASN A 308 23.96 10.70 14.97
N SER A 309 24.75 10.30 15.96
CA SER A 309 25.53 9.05 15.98
C SER A 309 24.83 7.91 16.74
N GLY A 310 23.67 8.19 17.32
CA GLY A 310 22.87 7.23 18.08
C GLY A 310 23.35 7.01 19.52
N VAL A 311 22.42 7.00 20.48
CA VAL A 311 22.72 6.89 21.92
C VAL A 311 21.76 5.93 22.61
N LEU A 312 22.29 5.05 23.47
CA LEU A 312 21.50 4.19 24.36
C LEU A 312 21.22 4.90 25.69
N TYR A 313 19.95 5.16 25.98
CA TYR A 313 19.53 5.83 27.21
C TYR A 313 19.20 4.86 28.35
N PRO A 314 19.06 5.37 29.59
CA PRO A 314 18.67 4.59 30.78
C PRO A 314 17.35 3.82 30.67
N ASP A 315 16.45 4.22 29.77
CA ASP A 315 15.22 3.50 29.48
C ASP A 315 15.42 2.24 28.63
N LYS A 316 16.67 1.93 28.26
CA LYS A 316 17.08 0.81 27.40
C LYS A 316 16.52 0.94 26.00
N THR A 317 16.44 2.17 25.50
CA THR A 317 16.09 2.49 24.12
C THR A 317 17.26 3.20 23.47
N TRP A 318 17.74 2.64 22.37
CA TRP A 318 18.70 3.30 21.50
C TRP A 318 17.97 4.32 20.62
N ARG A 319 18.43 5.56 20.58
CA ARG A 319 17.79 6.68 19.86
C ARG A 319 18.76 7.27 18.85
N GLN A 320 18.28 7.63 17.66
CA GLN A 320 19.07 8.37 16.67
C GLN A 320 18.22 9.41 15.93
N ILE A 321 18.84 10.51 15.49
CA ILE A 321 18.28 11.45 14.51
C ILE A 321 19.13 11.37 13.24
N VAL A 322 18.49 11.25 12.07
CA VAL A 322 19.17 11.28 10.76
C VAL A 322 18.48 12.29 9.84
N THR A 323 19.15 13.40 9.57
CA THR A 323 18.67 14.50 8.71
C THR A 323 19.02 14.27 7.23
N LEU A 324 18.43 15.08 6.34
CA LEU A 324 18.82 15.08 4.92
C LEU A 324 20.29 15.51 4.76
N GLN A 325 20.71 16.54 5.50
CA GLN A 325 22.10 16.98 5.49
C GLN A 325 23.06 15.85 5.90
N ASP A 326 22.73 15.13 6.98
CA ASP A 326 23.57 14.01 7.44
C ASP A 326 23.81 12.98 6.34
N VAL A 327 22.78 12.61 5.56
CA VAL A 327 22.96 11.59 4.52
C VAL A 327 23.73 12.14 3.32
N ILE A 328 23.52 13.40 2.94
CA ILE A 328 24.24 14.05 1.82
C ILE A 328 25.72 14.18 2.16
N ASP A 329 26.05 14.62 3.38
CA ASP A 329 27.43 14.72 3.87
C ASP A 329 28.16 13.36 3.86
N HIS A 330 27.41 12.25 3.85
CA HIS A 330 27.92 10.88 3.80
C HIS A 330 27.72 10.20 2.44
N GLY A 331 27.58 10.98 1.34
CA GLY A 331 27.60 10.49 -0.03
C GLY A 331 26.25 10.05 -0.58
N TRP A 332 25.14 10.60 -0.08
CA TRP A 332 23.83 10.43 -0.69
C TRP A 332 23.68 11.31 -1.93
N GLU A 333 23.64 10.70 -3.11
CA GLU A 333 23.62 11.41 -4.41
C GLU A 333 22.21 11.53 -5.02
N TYR A 334 21.18 10.97 -4.37
CA TYR A 334 19.82 10.87 -4.95
C TYR A 334 18.94 12.09 -4.67
N THR A 335 19.46 13.12 -4.00
CA THR A 335 18.66 14.26 -3.56
C THR A 335 19.50 15.52 -3.62
N ASP A 336 19.01 16.51 -4.34
CA ASP A 336 19.58 17.86 -4.35
C ASP A 336 19.05 18.63 -3.13
N LEU A 337 19.97 19.15 -2.31
CA LEU A 337 19.61 19.87 -1.10
C LEU A 337 19.01 21.25 -1.41
N GLU A 338 19.57 21.94 -2.41
CA GLU A 338 19.18 23.31 -2.76
C GLU A 338 17.77 23.30 -3.36
N GLU A 339 17.47 22.36 -4.26
CA GLU A 339 16.12 22.18 -4.81
C GLU A 339 15.09 21.93 -3.70
N ILE A 340 15.40 21.04 -2.74
CA ILE A 340 14.49 20.74 -1.64
C ILE A 340 14.32 21.94 -0.70
N GLN A 341 15.37 22.73 -0.46
CA GLN A 341 15.26 23.96 0.32
C GLN A 341 14.41 25.01 -0.37
N ASP A 342 14.52 25.14 -1.69
CA ASP A 342 13.77 26.11 -2.49
C ASP A 342 12.29 25.73 -2.63
N GLU A 343 11.98 24.43 -2.72
CA GLU A 343 10.61 23.92 -2.84
C GLU A 343 9.78 23.99 -1.54
N ASN A 344 10.42 24.22 -0.39
CA ASN A 344 9.78 24.14 0.92
C ASN A 344 9.92 25.45 1.71
N SER A 345 8.93 25.76 2.54
CA SER A 345 9.10 26.80 3.56
C SER A 345 10.20 26.39 4.56
N GLU A 346 10.82 27.37 5.24
CA GLU A 346 11.87 27.10 6.21
C GLU A 346 11.40 26.17 7.35
N ASP A 347 10.16 26.37 7.83
CA ASP A 347 9.55 25.53 8.86
C ASP A 347 9.33 24.08 8.39
N GLU A 348 8.87 23.88 7.16
CA GLU A 348 8.68 22.54 6.60
C GLU A 348 10.01 21.86 6.32
N PHE A 349 10.98 22.59 5.78
CA PHE A 349 12.31 22.07 5.53
C PHE A 349 12.91 21.55 6.84
N ARG A 350 12.84 22.36 7.90
CA ARG A 350 13.33 21.98 9.24
C ARG A 350 12.58 20.78 9.81
N ASN A 351 11.26 20.71 9.69
CA ASN A 351 10.49 19.60 10.23
C ASN A 351 10.70 18.29 9.44
N LEU A 352 10.55 18.34 8.12
CA LEU A 352 10.51 17.16 7.26
C LEU A 352 11.91 16.60 6.95
N TYR A 353 12.91 17.47 6.86
CA TYR A 353 14.25 17.10 6.39
C TYR A 353 15.33 17.27 7.47
N MET A 354 15.19 18.26 8.38
CA MET A 354 16.10 18.42 9.52
C MET A 354 15.61 17.80 10.83
N CYS A 355 14.48 17.09 10.79
CA CYS A 355 13.92 16.36 11.93
C CYS A 355 13.63 17.22 13.16
N GLU A 356 13.23 18.47 12.97
CA GLU A 356 12.82 19.35 14.06
C GLU A 356 11.32 19.18 14.39
N PHE A 357 10.97 19.17 15.68
CA PHE A 357 9.57 19.14 16.08
C PHE A 357 8.91 20.50 15.89
N VAL A 358 7.68 20.48 15.39
CA VAL A 358 6.84 21.68 15.35
C VAL A 358 6.45 22.05 16.78
N ARG A 359 6.83 23.25 17.21
CA ARG A 359 6.41 23.83 18.50
C ARG A 359 4.95 24.26 18.43
N ASP A 360 4.27 24.21 19.56
CA ASP A 360 2.91 24.76 19.65
C ASP A 360 2.95 26.29 19.49
N GLY A 361 2.12 26.85 18.61
CA GLY A 361 2.22 28.24 18.16
C GLY A 361 1.00 28.69 17.33
N GLU A 362 1.11 29.83 16.64
CA GLU A 362 0.04 30.61 15.97
C GLU A 362 -0.85 29.89 14.93
N SER A 363 -0.70 28.57 14.75
CA SER A 363 -1.61 27.77 13.94
C SER A 363 -3.05 27.85 14.46
N ALA A 364 -3.99 28.00 13.54
CA ALA A 364 -5.41 27.90 13.83
C ALA A 364 -5.79 26.48 14.25
N PHE A 365 -5.11 25.47 13.71
CA PHE A 365 -5.41 24.05 13.92
C PHE A 365 -4.21 23.36 14.58
N SER A 366 -4.37 22.95 15.84
CA SER A 366 -3.35 22.19 16.54
C SER A 366 -3.08 20.87 15.81
N LEU A 367 -1.81 20.53 15.58
CA LEU A 367 -1.41 19.31 14.88
C LEU A 367 -1.97 18.04 15.54
N ASN A 368 -2.05 18.01 16.88
CA ASN A 368 -2.59 16.88 17.62
C ASN A 368 -4.10 16.65 17.32
N SER A 369 -4.91 17.71 17.28
CA SER A 369 -6.33 17.60 16.93
C SER A 369 -6.53 17.13 15.49
N LEU A 370 -5.66 17.57 14.57
CA LEU A 370 -5.68 17.12 13.18
C LEU A 370 -5.33 15.64 13.08
N ILE A 371 -4.21 15.20 13.68
CA ILE A 371 -3.82 13.78 13.70
C ILE A 371 -4.94 12.92 14.31
N GLY A 372 -5.61 13.41 15.35
CA GLY A 372 -6.75 12.75 15.98
C GLY A 372 -7.96 12.50 15.06
N CYS A 373 -8.08 13.23 13.95
CA CYS A 373 -9.12 13.03 12.94
C CYS A 373 -8.74 11.96 11.89
N GLY A 374 -7.50 11.46 11.90
CA GLY A 374 -7.03 10.46 10.94
C GLY A 374 -7.52 9.05 11.28
N VAL A 375 -8.10 8.36 10.29
CA VAL A 375 -8.61 6.98 10.38
C VAL A 375 -7.99 6.09 9.30
N ASP A 376 -8.00 4.76 9.47
CA ASP A 376 -7.56 3.84 8.41
C ASP A 376 -8.74 3.59 7.46
N GLY A 377 -8.81 4.34 6.35
CA GLY A 377 -9.98 4.29 5.48
C GLY A 377 -10.27 2.89 4.90
N TYR A 378 -9.28 2.00 4.80
CA TYR A 378 -9.50 0.62 4.34
C TYR A 378 -10.27 -0.23 5.35
N ASP A 379 -9.98 -0.05 6.63
CA ASP A 379 -10.56 -0.86 7.70
C ASP A 379 -11.81 -0.16 8.29
N ASP A 380 -11.81 1.18 8.37
CA ASP A 380 -12.84 1.98 9.04
C ASP A 380 -13.97 2.45 8.10
N TRP A 381 -13.73 2.53 6.78
CA TRP A 381 -14.74 2.91 5.78
C TRP A 381 -15.03 1.75 4.79
N PRO A 382 -15.86 0.76 5.18
CA PRO A 382 -16.10 -0.44 4.35
C PRO A 382 -16.80 -0.14 3.01
N ASP A 383 -17.43 1.03 2.90
CA ASP A 383 -18.06 1.54 1.68
C ASP A 383 -17.09 2.23 0.72
N TRP A 384 -15.86 2.52 1.17
CA TRP A 384 -14.84 3.18 0.36
C TRP A 384 -13.89 2.17 -0.30
N LYS A 385 -13.87 2.17 -1.62
CA LYS A 385 -13.02 1.32 -2.47
C LYS A 385 -12.22 2.21 -3.42
N PRO A 386 -11.05 2.73 -3.02
CA PRO A 386 -10.35 3.80 -3.75
C PRO A 386 -10.00 3.46 -5.21
N PHE A 387 -9.84 2.17 -5.53
CA PHE A 387 -9.51 1.69 -6.88
C PHE A 387 -10.72 1.24 -7.71
N ALA A 388 -11.94 1.30 -7.16
CA ALA A 388 -13.14 1.02 -7.93
C ALA A 388 -13.46 2.21 -8.86
N PRO A 389 -14.13 1.99 -10.01
CA PRO A 389 -14.55 3.08 -10.89
C PRO A 389 -15.40 4.16 -10.19
N ARG A 390 -16.17 3.75 -9.16
CA ARG A 390 -16.89 4.64 -8.24
C ARG A 390 -16.52 4.30 -6.80
N PRO A 391 -15.58 5.03 -6.18
CA PRO A 391 -15.03 4.62 -4.89
C PRO A 391 -16.02 4.52 -3.74
N VAL A 392 -17.09 5.31 -3.76
CA VAL A 392 -18.16 5.28 -2.73
C VAL A 392 -19.54 4.97 -3.34
N GLY A 393 -19.56 4.29 -4.50
CA GLY A 393 -20.80 3.99 -5.22
C GLY A 393 -21.59 5.26 -5.57
N ASN A 394 -22.85 5.32 -5.16
CA ASN A 394 -23.74 6.47 -5.37
C ASN A 394 -23.87 7.38 -4.13
N ARG A 395 -22.96 7.25 -3.14
CA ARG A 395 -22.97 8.15 -1.99
C ARG A 395 -22.75 9.59 -2.49
N PRO A 396 -23.51 10.56 -1.96
CA PRO A 396 -23.32 11.95 -2.33
C PRO A 396 -21.91 12.40 -1.95
N VAL A 397 -21.36 13.33 -2.71
CA VAL A 397 -20.03 13.90 -2.51
C VAL A 397 -20.09 15.41 -2.72
N TRP A 398 -19.35 16.14 -1.89
CA TRP A 398 -19.11 17.57 -2.01
C TRP A 398 -17.65 17.79 -2.41
N VAL A 399 -17.44 18.75 -3.30
CA VAL A 399 -16.13 19.10 -3.83
C VAL A 399 -15.84 20.53 -3.42
N GLY A 400 -14.61 20.78 -2.98
CA GLY A 400 -14.10 22.12 -2.81
C GLY A 400 -12.83 22.29 -3.62
N TYR A 401 -12.67 23.44 -4.23
CA TYR A 401 -11.55 23.78 -5.09
C TYR A 401 -11.02 25.16 -4.73
N ASP A 402 -9.75 25.21 -4.34
CA ASP A 402 -9.02 26.45 -4.11
C ASP A 402 -8.15 26.76 -5.32
N ALA A 403 -8.46 27.86 -6.01
CA ALA A 403 -7.86 28.28 -7.27
C ALA A 403 -6.87 29.40 -7.00
N ASN A 404 -5.66 29.06 -6.56
CA ASN A 404 -4.64 30.08 -6.34
C ASN A 404 -4.07 30.57 -7.68
N GLY A 405 -3.73 31.85 -7.72
CA GLY A 405 -3.63 32.62 -8.95
C GLY A 405 -2.32 32.48 -9.75
N SER A 406 -2.44 32.46 -11.07
CA SER A 406 -1.31 32.46 -12.03
C SER A 406 -0.55 33.79 -12.06
N THR A 407 0.25 34.11 -11.04
CA THR A 407 1.28 35.16 -11.15
C THR A 407 2.51 34.62 -11.86
N GLY A 408 2.38 34.25 -13.14
CA GLY A 408 3.49 34.06 -14.10
C GLY A 408 4.58 33.02 -13.79
N ASN A 409 4.61 32.42 -12.59
CA ASN A 409 5.65 31.53 -12.09
C ASN A 409 5.12 30.13 -11.69
N GLY A 410 3.85 29.82 -11.95
CA GLY A 410 3.29 28.48 -11.81
C GLY A 410 2.83 28.09 -10.38
N ASP A 411 1.94 28.87 -9.77
CA ASP A 411 1.42 28.58 -8.42
C ASP A 411 0.26 27.55 -8.43
N SER A 412 0.12 26.84 -7.31
CA SER A 412 -0.70 25.66 -7.07
C SER A 412 -2.18 25.94 -6.79
N GLY A 413 -3.10 25.12 -7.31
CA GLY A 413 -4.46 24.95 -6.82
C GLY A 413 -4.63 23.61 -6.11
N ALA A 414 -5.75 23.44 -5.41
CA ALA A 414 -6.05 22.18 -4.72
C ALA A 414 -7.53 21.81 -4.79
N LEU A 415 -7.78 20.50 -4.85
CA LEU A 415 -9.11 19.92 -4.87
C LEU A 415 -9.26 18.92 -3.72
N CYS A 416 -10.38 19.01 -3.01
CA CYS A 416 -10.78 18.08 -1.96
C CYS A 416 -12.15 17.47 -2.26
N VAL A 417 -12.26 16.15 -2.10
CA VAL A 417 -13.48 15.36 -2.25
C VAL A 417 -13.95 14.89 -0.88
N VAL A 418 -15.13 15.33 -0.47
CA VAL A 418 -15.69 15.08 0.87
C VAL A 418 -17.02 14.34 0.75
N VAL A 419 -17.13 13.21 1.43
CA VAL A 419 -18.42 12.54 1.65
C VAL A 419 -19.11 13.23 2.83
N PRO A 420 -20.24 13.92 2.63
CA PRO A 420 -21.01 14.48 3.72
C PRO A 420 -21.67 13.39 4.56
N PRO A 421 -22.03 13.71 5.81
CA PRO A 421 -22.72 12.77 6.67
C PRO A 421 -24.08 12.39 6.07
N ALA A 422 -24.48 11.13 6.26
CA ALA A 422 -25.79 10.64 5.80
C ALA A 422 -26.95 11.14 6.66
N VAL A 423 -26.65 11.59 7.88
CA VAL A 423 -27.61 12.09 8.87
C VAL A 423 -27.04 13.34 9.53
N PRO A 424 -27.87 14.29 9.99
CA PRO A 424 -27.41 15.43 10.79
C PRO A 424 -26.54 14.98 11.97
N GLY A 425 -25.52 15.77 12.30
CA GLY A 425 -24.55 15.43 13.36
C GLY A 425 -23.56 14.32 13.00
N GLY A 426 -23.68 13.65 11.84
CA GLY A 426 -22.77 12.59 11.41
C GLY A 426 -21.38 13.11 11.00
N ARG A 427 -20.49 12.18 10.64
CA ARG A 427 -19.10 12.48 10.25
C ARG A 427 -18.93 12.79 8.76
N PHE A 428 -18.16 13.82 8.47
CA PHE A 428 -17.58 14.13 7.16
C PHE A 428 -16.36 13.24 6.92
N ARG A 429 -16.18 12.76 5.69
CA ARG A 429 -15.00 11.99 5.29
C ARG A 429 -14.32 12.63 4.09
N THR A 430 -13.11 13.12 4.26
CA THR A 430 -12.28 13.55 3.12
C THR A 430 -11.60 12.31 2.53
N ILE A 431 -12.00 11.92 1.33
CA ILE A 431 -11.65 10.63 0.72
C ILE A 431 -10.66 10.73 -0.44
N GLU A 432 -10.49 11.92 -1.01
CA GLU A 432 -9.55 12.17 -2.09
C GLU A 432 -9.11 13.64 -2.07
N THR A 433 -7.82 13.85 -2.28
CA THR A 433 -7.19 15.17 -2.37
C THR A 433 -6.28 15.20 -3.58
N ARG A 434 -6.21 16.34 -4.27
CA ARG A 434 -5.33 16.53 -5.42
C ARG A 434 -4.71 17.92 -5.35
N GLN A 435 -3.38 18.00 -5.47
CA GLN A 435 -2.72 19.24 -5.81
C GLN A 435 -2.69 19.39 -7.32
N VAL A 436 -2.96 20.59 -7.80
CA VAL A 436 -3.04 20.97 -9.19
C VAL A 436 -1.98 22.04 -9.42
N ARG A 437 -0.88 21.71 -10.10
CA ARG A 437 0.23 22.65 -10.31
C ARG A 437 0.51 22.82 -11.79
N GLY A 438 0.74 24.06 -12.22
CA GLY A 438 1.17 24.37 -13.60
C GLY A 438 0.18 23.97 -14.69
N LEU A 439 -1.12 23.87 -14.38
CA LEU A 439 -2.16 23.58 -15.35
C LEU A 439 -2.87 24.85 -15.80
N GLU A 440 -3.25 24.91 -17.07
CA GLU A 440 -4.09 25.98 -17.61
C GLU A 440 -5.55 25.86 -17.10
N PHE A 441 -6.34 26.93 -17.17
CA PHE A 441 -7.69 26.96 -16.59
C PHE A 441 -8.62 25.86 -17.14
N GLU A 442 -8.54 25.53 -18.43
CA GLU A 442 -9.28 24.43 -19.04
C GLU A 442 -8.88 23.06 -18.46
N GLU A 443 -7.60 22.85 -18.19
CA GLU A 443 -7.09 21.61 -17.62
C GLU A 443 -7.46 21.49 -16.13
N GLN A 444 -7.41 22.60 -15.39
CA GLN A 444 -7.94 22.67 -14.02
C GLN A 444 -9.44 22.31 -13.98
N ALA A 445 -10.23 22.84 -14.91
CA ALA A 445 -11.66 22.51 -15.02
C ALA A 445 -11.89 21.03 -15.38
N ARG A 446 -11.05 20.43 -16.23
CA ARG A 446 -11.10 18.98 -16.52
C ARG A 446 -10.81 18.12 -15.29
N VAL A 447 -9.90 18.54 -14.41
CA VAL A 447 -9.68 17.84 -13.13
C VAL A 447 -10.97 17.80 -12.30
N ILE A 448 -11.75 18.89 -12.28
CA ILE A 448 -13.07 18.93 -11.61
C ILE A 448 -14.09 18.06 -12.36
N GLU A 449 -14.12 18.12 -13.70
CA GLU A 449 -15.00 17.30 -14.54
C GLU A 449 -14.79 15.81 -14.29
N ASP A 450 -13.54 15.34 -14.22
CA ASP A 450 -13.18 13.95 -13.89
C ASP A 450 -13.77 13.50 -12.55
N ILE A 451 -13.80 14.39 -11.56
CA ILE A 451 -14.42 14.12 -10.26
C ILE A 451 -15.94 13.97 -10.41
N THR A 452 -16.59 14.77 -11.24
CA THR A 452 -18.04 14.63 -11.53
C THR A 452 -18.39 13.33 -12.26
N LEU A 453 -17.46 12.79 -13.06
CA LEU A 453 -17.63 11.49 -13.72
C LEU A 453 -17.40 10.31 -12.76
N LYS A 454 -16.47 10.48 -11.81
CA LYS A 454 -16.06 9.46 -10.84
C LYS A 454 -17.01 9.35 -9.64
N TYR A 455 -17.63 10.45 -9.21
CA TYR A 455 -18.44 10.53 -7.99
C TYR A 455 -19.85 11.08 -8.24
N SER A 456 -20.79 10.77 -7.35
CA SER A 456 -22.10 11.43 -7.33
C SER A 456 -21.98 12.80 -6.65
N VAL A 457 -21.48 13.78 -7.40
CA VAL A 457 -21.24 15.14 -6.90
C VAL A 457 -22.56 15.90 -6.74
N GLN A 458 -22.78 16.48 -5.56
CA GLN A 458 -23.97 17.30 -5.25
C GLN A 458 -23.64 18.77 -4.99
N HIS A 459 -22.40 19.08 -4.64
CA HIS A 459 -21.95 20.44 -4.38
C HIS A 459 -20.51 20.61 -4.88
N ILE A 460 -20.23 21.77 -5.49
CA ILE A 460 -18.87 22.19 -5.85
C ILE A 460 -18.71 23.63 -5.38
N GLY A 461 -17.84 23.87 -4.39
CA GLY A 461 -17.43 25.20 -3.96
C GLY A 461 -16.09 25.58 -4.59
N ILE A 462 -16.00 26.72 -5.27
CA ILE A 462 -14.79 27.18 -5.95
C ILE A 462 -14.38 28.53 -5.37
N ASP A 463 -13.13 28.67 -4.91
CA ASP A 463 -12.55 29.99 -4.65
C ASP A 463 -12.41 30.74 -5.98
N VAL A 464 -13.00 31.94 -6.08
CA VAL A 464 -12.89 32.82 -7.26
C VAL A 464 -12.09 34.09 -6.96
N THR A 465 -11.44 34.14 -5.78
CA THR A 465 -10.67 35.31 -5.33
C THR A 465 -9.55 35.66 -6.29
N GLY A 466 -9.40 36.95 -6.60
CA GLY A 466 -8.34 37.44 -7.47
C GLY A 466 -8.51 37.11 -8.96
N GLY A 467 -9.68 36.58 -9.37
CA GLY A 467 -10.08 36.45 -10.78
C GLY A 467 -9.64 35.16 -11.49
N ASN A 468 -8.64 34.43 -10.98
CA ASN A 468 -8.17 33.18 -11.61
C ASN A 468 -9.18 32.03 -11.44
N GLY A 469 -9.69 31.85 -10.23
CA GLY A 469 -10.75 30.88 -9.99
C GLY A 469 -12.08 31.21 -10.68
N ASP A 470 -12.33 32.49 -11.01
CA ASP A 470 -13.50 32.86 -11.81
C ASP A 470 -13.45 32.24 -13.21
N ALA A 471 -12.28 32.25 -13.87
CA ALA A 471 -12.11 31.62 -15.19
C ALA A 471 -12.43 30.11 -15.15
N VAL A 472 -11.90 29.40 -14.16
CA VAL A 472 -12.20 27.97 -13.94
C VAL A 472 -13.69 27.78 -13.66
N TYR A 473 -14.27 28.59 -12.79
CA TYR A 473 -15.69 28.54 -12.45
C TYR A 473 -16.61 28.74 -13.67
N GLN A 474 -16.30 29.67 -14.58
CA GLN A 474 -17.08 29.88 -15.81
C GLN A 474 -17.07 28.63 -16.72
N ILE A 475 -15.98 27.86 -16.73
CA ILE A 475 -15.91 26.59 -17.46
C ILE A 475 -16.71 25.50 -16.73
N VAL A 476 -16.50 25.35 -15.42
CA VAL A 476 -17.18 24.34 -14.58
C VAL A 476 -18.69 24.51 -14.65
N LYS A 477 -19.20 25.75 -14.61
CA LYS A 477 -20.63 26.05 -14.66
C LYS A 477 -21.32 25.53 -15.93
N LYS A 478 -20.57 25.31 -17.03
CA LYS A 478 -21.13 24.76 -18.29
C LYS A 478 -21.54 23.29 -18.14
N PHE A 479 -20.77 22.49 -17.39
CA PHE A 479 -21.06 21.07 -17.18
C PHE A 479 -21.66 20.76 -15.80
N PHE A 480 -21.49 21.64 -14.82
CA PHE A 480 -22.11 21.56 -13.49
C PHE A 480 -22.70 22.92 -13.08
N PRO A 481 -23.92 23.27 -13.55
CA PRO A 481 -24.54 24.58 -13.32
C PRO A 481 -24.77 24.94 -11.84
N ALA A 482 -24.78 23.95 -10.95
CA ALA A 482 -24.97 24.13 -9.51
C ALA A 482 -23.67 24.45 -8.73
N ALA A 483 -22.54 24.67 -9.42
CA ALA A 483 -21.30 25.10 -8.78
C ALA A 483 -21.48 26.47 -8.11
N VAL A 484 -20.84 26.67 -6.96
CA VAL A 484 -20.98 27.88 -6.12
C VAL A 484 -19.63 28.61 -6.06
N PRO A 485 -19.58 29.89 -6.47
CA PRO A 485 -18.36 30.70 -6.35
C PRO A 485 -18.25 31.27 -4.92
N TYR A 486 -17.04 31.28 -4.38
CA TYR A 486 -16.73 31.84 -3.06
C TYR A 486 -15.63 32.91 -3.18
N ASN A 487 -15.85 34.06 -2.55
CA ASN A 487 -14.84 35.12 -2.45
C ASN A 487 -14.22 35.13 -1.04
N PHE A 488 -12.89 35.01 -0.95
CA PHE A 488 -12.11 35.00 0.29
C PHE A 488 -11.86 36.42 0.81
N THR A 489 -12.87 36.96 1.48
CA THR A 489 -12.77 38.15 2.34
C THR A 489 -12.24 37.76 3.72
N LEU A 490 -11.83 38.74 4.53
CA LEU A 490 -11.46 38.51 5.94
C LEU A 490 -12.57 37.79 6.72
N ALA A 491 -13.85 38.12 6.44
CA ALA A 491 -14.99 37.53 7.10
C ALA A 491 -15.25 36.08 6.66
N SER A 492 -15.19 35.80 5.35
CA SER A 492 -15.43 34.44 4.84
C SER A 492 -14.29 33.48 5.21
N LYS A 493 -13.02 33.91 5.16
CA LYS A 493 -11.88 33.11 5.67
C LYS A 493 -12.08 32.73 7.15
N ARG A 494 -12.54 33.69 7.96
CA ARG A 494 -12.87 33.43 9.37
C ARG A 494 -14.03 32.44 9.52
N ALA A 495 -15.08 32.56 8.71
CA ALA A 495 -16.22 31.63 8.75
C ALA A 495 -15.80 30.19 8.41
N LEU A 496 -14.99 30.01 7.36
CA LEU A 496 -14.43 28.71 6.95
C LEU A 496 -13.65 28.05 8.10
N VAL A 497 -12.70 28.78 8.68
CA VAL A 497 -11.86 28.28 9.78
C VAL A 497 -12.69 27.98 11.02
N MET A 498 -13.64 28.85 11.37
CA MET A 498 -14.51 28.63 12.53
C MET A 498 -15.42 27.41 12.36
N LYS A 499 -16.00 27.21 11.16
CA LYS A 499 -16.79 26.02 10.84
C LYS A 499 -15.94 24.77 10.98
N MET A 500 -14.74 24.77 10.42
CA MET A 500 -13.87 23.61 10.49
C MET A 500 -13.44 23.29 11.92
N LEU A 501 -13.08 24.32 12.71
CA LEU A 501 -12.77 24.14 14.14
C LEU A 501 -13.94 23.55 14.91
N GLN A 502 -15.17 23.94 14.60
CA GLN A 502 -16.37 23.35 15.19
C GLN A 502 -16.50 21.86 14.84
N VAL A 503 -16.40 21.51 13.55
CA VAL A 503 -16.49 20.11 13.08
C VAL A 503 -15.41 19.23 13.72
N ILE A 504 -14.16 19.72 13.81
CA ILE A 504 -13.05 18.99 14.44
C ILE A 504 -13.30 18.78 15.94
N ARG A 505 -13.70 19.84 16.68
CA ARG A 505 -13.99 19.73 18.12
C ARG A 505 -15.15 18.77 18.42
N ALA A 506 -16.11 18.68 17.52
CA ALA A 506 -17.23 17.75 17.62
C ALA A 506 -16.84 16.30 17.24
N GLY A 507 -15.60 16.05 16.79
CA GLY A 507 -15.18 14.73 16.31
C GLY A 507 -15.90 14.30 15.02
N ARG A 508 -16.34 15.27 14.22
CA ARG A 508 -17.17 15.06 13.03
C ARG A 508 -16.38 15.09 11.72
N TRP A 509 -15.06 15.23 11.76
CA TRP A 509 -14.23 15.15 10.55
C TRP A 509 -13.31 13.94 10.62
N GLU A 510 -13.28 13.17 9.54
CA GLU A 510 -12.36 12.07 9.32
C GLU A 510 -11.65 12.24 7.98
N TYR A 511 -10.39 11.82 7.92
CA TYR A 511 -9.63 11.68 6.67
C TYR A 511 -8.80 10.39 6.73
N ASP A 512 -8.39 9.86 5.58
CA ASP A 512 -7.46 8.71 5.56
C ASP A 512 -6.11 9.16 6.11
N CYS A 513 -5.64 8.55 7.19
CA CYS A 513 -4.37 8.88 7.85
C CYS A 513 -3.14 8.74 6.93
N GLY A 514 -3.29 8.13 5.75
CA GLY A 514 -2.29 8.17 4.70
C GLY A 514 -2.06 9.55 4.08
N ASP A 515 -3.04 10.46 4.15
CA ASP A 515 -2.99 11.81 3.56
C ASP A 515 -2.38 12.84 4.53
N LYS A 516 -1.06 12.81 4.63
CA LYS A 516 -0.31 13.76 5.47
C LYS A 516 -0.31 15.17 4.88
N ALA A 517 -0.43 15.31 3.56
CA ALA A 517 -0.39 16.60 2.89
C ALA A 517 -1.56 17.49 3.34
N LEU A 518 -2.75 16.89 3.50
CA LEU A 518 -3.92 17.57 4.04
C LEU A 518 -3.70 18.08 5.48
N VAL A 519 -3.08 17.26 6.33
CA VAL A 519 -2.77 17.63 7.74
C VAL A 519 -1.78 18.78 7.79
N THR A 520 -0.70 18.70 7.01
CA THR A 520 0.30 19.76 6.90
C THR A 520 -0.36 21.06 6.42
N ALA A 521 -1.25 20.98 5.43
CA ALA A 521 -1.96 22.15 4.92
C ALA A 521 -2.85 22.83 5.97
N PHE A 522 -3.57 22.05 6.77
CA PHE A 522 -4.35 22.61 7.88
C PHE A 522 -3.45 23.24 8.95
N ASN A 523 -2.31 22.63 9.28
CA ASN A 523 -1.41 23.17 10.29
C ASN A 523 -0.72 24.47 9.84
N ALA A 524 -0.56 24.68 8.54
CA ALA A 524 -0.03 25.91 7.95
C ALA A 524 -0.97 27.13 8.06
N VAL A 525 -2.26 26.94 8.36
CA VAL A 525 -3.21 28.06 8.55
C VAL A 525 -2.90 28.75 9.87
N ARG A 526 -2.52 30.04 9.83
CA ARG A 526 -2.16 30.86 11.00
C ARG A 526 -3.23 31.89 11.31
N ARG A 527 -3.32 32.26 12.59
CA ARG A 527 -4.17 33.36 13.06
C ARG A 527 -3.43 34.69 12.88
N ILE A 528 -3.98 35.59 12.08
CA ILE A 528 -3.40 36.91 11.80
C ILE A 528 -4.23 38.00 12.47
N LYS A 529 -3.57 38.93 13.14
CA LYS A 529 -4.18 40.16 13.64
C LYS A 529 -3.91 41.30 12.65
N THR A 530 -4.95 41.85 12.03
CA THR A 530 -4.81 42.97 11.11
C THR A 530 -4.41 44.25 11.84
N GLN A 531 -3.90 45.26 11.12
CA GLN A 531 -3.58 46.58 11.68
C GLN A 531 -4.79 47.25 12.36
N ALA A 532 -6.00 46.98 11.86
CA ALA A 532 -7.26 47.45 12.44
C ALA A 532 -7.73 46.62 13.65
N GLY A 533 -6.95 45.64 14.11
CA GLY A 533 -7.23 44.81 15.30
C GLY A 533 -8.16 43.63 15.06
N PHE A 534 -8.66 43.42 13.83
CA PHE A 534 -9.48 42.26 13.50
C PHE A 534 -8.63 40.99 13.40
N ILE A 535 -9.20 39.89 13.86
CA ILE A 535 -8.59 38.56 13.73
C ILE A 535 -9.10 37.93 12.43
N THR A 536 -8.17 37.52 11.59
CA THR A 536 -8.40 36.72 10.38
C THR A 536 -7.47 35.52 10.38
N TYR A 537 -7.54 34.72 9.33
CA TYR A 537 -6.64 33.60 9.10
C TYR A 537 -6.03 33.71 7.71
N ASP A 538 -4.77 33.32 7.60
CA ASP A 538 -4.11 33.16 6.31
C ASP A 538 -3.03 32.09 6.44
N THR A 539 -2.53 31.65 5.29
CA THR A 539 -1.36 30.78 5.18
C THR A 539 -0.20 31.66 4.73
N ASP A 540 1.02 31.42 5.22
CA ASP A 540 2.17 32.23 4.82
C ASP A 540 2.38 32.09 3.30
N ARG A 541 2.41 33.23 2.59
CA ARG A 541 2.49 33.31 1.11
C ARG A 541 3.84 33.84 0.64
N SER A 542 4.80 34.01 1.55
CA SER A 542 5.98 34.84 1.32
C SER A 542 6.91 34.38 0.19
N ARG A 543 6.72 33.20 -0.43
CA ARG A 543 7.59 32.68 -1.51
C ARG A 543 6.90 31.89 -2.64
N GLY A 544 5.59 32.05 -2.88
CA GLY A 544 4.91 31.41 -4.03
C GLY A 544 4.58 29.92 -3.88
N VAL A 545 4.97 29.27 -2.79
CA VAL A 545 4.50 27.90 -2.47
C VAL A 545 3.33 27.99 -1.49
N SER A 546 2.10 27.77 -1.97
CA SER A 546 0.92 27.80 -1.09
C SER A 546 0.69 26.42 -0.46
N HIS A 547 1.24 26.24 0.73
CA HIS A 547 1.08 25.02 1.51
C HIS A 547 -0.33 24.85 2.09
N GLY A 548 -1.21 25.84 1.94
CA GLY A 548 -2.54 25.89 2.54
C GLY A 548 -3.70 25.43 1.67
N ASP A 549 -3.50 25.29 0.35
CA ASP A 549 -4.60 25.19 -0.62
C ASP A 549 -5.52 23.99 -0.32
N LEU A 550 -4.94 22.85 0.09
CA LEU A 550 -5.72 21.66 0.45
C LEU A 550 -6.67 21.92 1.63
N ALA A 551 -6.24 22.73 2.61
CA ALA A 551 -7.07 23.08 3.76
C ALA A 551 -8.23 24.00 3.33
N TRP A 552 -7.96 25.01 2.53
CA TRP A 552 -8.98 25.91 1.99
C TRP A 552 -9.98 25.19 1.10
N ALA A 553 -9.51 24.34 0.17
CA ALA A 553 -10.34 23.47 -0.65
C ALA A 553 -11.20 22.54 0.20
N ASN A 554 -10.67 21.97 1.29
CA ASN A 554 -11.44 21.12 2.19
C ASN A 554 -12.54 21.90 2.92
N MET A 555 -12.20 23.07 3.46
CA MET A 555 -13.15 23.94 4.14
C MET A 555 -14.26 24.43 3.20
N LEU A 556 -13.93 24.70 1.93
CA LEU A 556 -14.91 25.04 0.88
C LEU A 556 -15.91 23.92 0.60
N ALA A 557 -15.51 22.66 0.68
CA ALA A 557 -16.45 21.55 0.57
C ALA A 557 -17.37 21.49 1.81
N ILE A 558 -16.79 21.63 3.01
CA ILE A 558 -17.50 21.43 4.29
C ILE A 558 -18.46 22.59 4.62
N ILE A 559 -18.15 23.82 4.19
CA ILE A 559 -18.99 25.00 4.49
C ILE A 559 -20.41 24.91 3.90
N ASN A 560 -20.63 24.00 2.95
CA ASN A 560 -21.96 23.68 2.45
C ASN A 560 -22.92 23.15 3.54
N GLU A 561 -22.40 22.63 4.66
CA GLU A 561 -23.18 22.51 5.90
C GLU A 561 -23.07 23.84 6.68
N PRO A 562 -24.15 24.62 6.81
CA PRO A 562 -24.09 25.94 7.45
C PRO A 562 -23.60 25.88 8.91
N LEU A 563 -23.09 27.01 9.41
CA LEU A 563 -22.79 27.17 10.83
C LEU A 563 -24.09 27.11 11.65
N GLY A 564 -24.16 26.21 12.62
CA GLY A 564 -25.31 26.06 13.53
C GLY A 564 -26.41 25.09 13.10
N ASP A 565 -26.30 24.43 11.94
CA ASP A 565 -27.31 23.46 11.45
C ASP A 565 -27.02 22.00 11.89
N GLU A 566 -26.38 21.81 13.03
CA GLU A 566 -25.87 20.50 13.48
C GLU A 566 -26.98 19.51 13.84
N ASP A 567 -28.12 20.02 14.30
CA ASP A 567 -29.29 19.24 14.74
C ASP A 567 -30.37 19.08 13.65
N GLY A 568 -30.13 19.59 12.43
CA GLY A 568 -31.14 19.64 11.35
C GLY A 568 -32.33 20.55 11.65
N ALA A 569 -32.18 21.47 12.60
CA ALA A 569 -33.23 22.36 13.07
C ALA A 569 -33.41 23.60 12.18
N VAL A 570 -32.42 23.96 11.34
CA VAL A 570 -32.47 25.16 10.51
C VAL A 570 -32.80 24.76 9.07
N LYS A 571 -34.09 24.71 8.74
CA LYS A 571 -34.54 24.63 7.34
C LYS A 571 -34.03 25.85 6.58
N SER A 572 -33.09 25.61 5.67
CA SER A 572 -32.60 26.48 4.59
C SER A 572 -32.96 27.97 4.72
N LEU A 573 -32.05 28.77 5.27
CA LEU A 573 -31.94 30.16 4.86
C LEU A 573 -30.88 30.20 3.76
N VAL A 574 -31.35 30.35 2.52
CA VAL A 574 -30.52 30.84 1.43
C VAL A 574 -29.93 32.16 1.91
N MET A 575 -28.64 32.19 2.26
CA MET A 575 -27.93 33.45 2.33
C MET A 575 -27.73 33.90 0.89
N GLU A 576 -28.52 34.87 0.47
CA GLU A 576 -28.13 35.75 -0.63
C GLU A 576 -26.82 36.43 -0.20
N PHE A 577 -25.74 36.14 -0.94
CA PHE A 577 -24.46 36.84 -0.85
C PHE A 577 -24.33 37.83 -2.01
#